data_AF-A0A944XRD7-F1
#
_entry.id   AF-A0A944XRD7-F1
#
_cell.length_a   1.000
_cell.length_b   1.000
_cell.length_c   1.000
_cell.angle_alpha   90.00
_cell.angle_beta   90.00
_cell.angle_gamma   90.00
#
_symmetry.space_group_name_H-M   'P 1'
#
loop_
_entity.id
_entity.type
_entity.pdbx_description
1 polymer ?
#
loop_
_entity_poly.entity_id
_entity_poly.type
_entity_poly.pdbx_seq_one_letter_code
_entity_poly.pdbx_strand_id
1 'polypeptide(L)' 'LLIMEGMDVYRAKGILNVKNSSKRYIFHSVYMLFEGRFEHPWGNIFNENKMVFIGRNLDKANLEKGVQSCVEP' A
#
# COMPACT_ATOMS: atom_id res chain seq x y z
N LEU A 1 -1.57 9.26 3.89
CA LEU A 1 -2.14 8.17 4.71
C LEU A 1 -1.17 7.76 5.82
N LEU A 2 -0.08 7.03 5.50
CA LEU A 2 0.88 6.52 6.50
C LEU A 2 1.54 7.59 7.37
N ILE A 3 1.92 8.74 6.79
CA ILE A 3 2.50 9.87 7.54
C ILE A 3 1.46 10.56 8.44
N MET A 4 0.18 10.55 8.04
CA MET A 4 -0.89 11.26 8.75
C MET A 4 -1.50 10.42 9.89
N GLU A 5 -1.51 9.10 9.75
CA GLU A 5 -2.01 8.16 10.78
C GLU A 5 -0.89 7.50 11.61
N GLY A 6 0.35 7.95 11.41
CA GLY A 6 1.56 7.16 11.66
C GLY A 6 1.91 6.82 13.12
N MET A 7 1.12 7.26 14.11
CA MET A 7 1.27 6.76 15.48
C MET A 7 0.53 5.45 15.74
N ASP A 8 -0.53 5.17 15.00
CA ASP A 8 -1.39 4.00 15.25
C ASP A 8 -1.19 2.88 14.23
N VAL A 9 -0.59 3.16 13.07
CA VAL A 9 -0.09 2.15 12.13
C VAL A 9 1.35 1.77 12.48
N TYR A 10 1.55 0.57 13.01
CA TYR A 10 2.87 0.04 13.39
C TYR A 10 3.63 -0.56 12.22
N ARG A 11 2.91 -1.21 11.31
CA ARG A 11 3.48 -1.83 10.13
C ARG A 11 2.49 -1.78 8.97
N ALA A 12 2.99 -1.55 7.77
CA ALA A 12 2.25 -1.83 6.56
C ALA A 12 3.10 -2.60 5.57
N LYS A 13 2.45 -3.38 4.70
CA LYS A 13 3.07 -3.98 3.51
C LYS A 13 2.09 -3.90 2.37
N GLY A 14 2.59 -3.79 1.15
CA GLY A 14 1.73 -3.90 0.00
C GLY A 14 2.43 -4.22 -1.30
N ILE A 15 1.61 -4.68 -2.24
CA ILE A 15 1.93 -4.92 -3.64
C ILE A 15 0.95 -4.04 -4.42
N LEU A 16 1.49 -3.10 -5.20
CA LEU A 16 0.70 -2.11 -5.92
C LEU A 16 0.86 -2.28 -7.43
N ASN A 17 -0.26 -2.15 -8.13
CA ASN A 17 -0.33 -1.96 -9.57
C ASN A 17 -0.23 -0.46 -9.86
N VAL A 18 0.96 -0.02 -10.28
CA VAL A 18 1.26 1.40 -10.51
C VAL A 18 1.07 1.73 -11.98
N LYS A 19 0.39 2.86 -12.24
CA LYS A 19 0.18 3.38 -13.60
C LYS A 19 1.50 3.42 -14.38
N ASN A 20 1.46 3.02 -15.65
CA ASN A 20 2.60 3.02 -16.57
C ASN A 20 3.76 2.09 -16.15
N SER A 21 3.52 1.11 -15.27
CA SER A 21 4.50 0.08 -14.91
C SER A 21 3.96 -1.32 -15.19
N SER A 22 4.74 -2.15 -15.87
CA SER A 22 4.48 -3.59 -15.99
C SER A 22 5.00 -4.38 -14.78
N LYS A 23 5.74 -3.73 -13.88
CA LYS A 23 6.34 -4.30 -12.67
C LYS A 23 5.48 -4.03 -11.45
N ARG A 24 5.44 -5.01 -10.55
CA ARG A 24 4.84 -4.89 -9.22
C ARG A 24 5.65 -3.92 -8.39
N TYR A 25 5.00 -2.95 -7.76
CA TYR A 25 5.64 -2.11 -6.75
C TYR A 25 5.40 -2.73 -5.37
N ILE A 26 6.47 -3.20 -4.72
CA ILE A 26 6.40 -3.81 -3.40
C ILE A 26 6.92 -2.81 -2.38
N PHE A 27 6.17 -2.59 -1.31
CA PHE A 27 6.59 -1.73 -0.21
C PHE A 27 6.40 -2.38 1.15
N HIS A 28 7.13 -1.86 2.12
CA HIS A 28 6.88 -2.07 3.54
C HIS A 28 7.12 -0.79 4.32
N SER A 29 6.45 -0.68 5.47
CA SER A 29 6.69 0.38 6.42
C SER A 29 6.79 -0.16 7.85
N VAL A 30 7.52 0.57 8.69
CA VAL A 30 7.56 0.38 10.14
C VAL A 30 7.40 1.76 10.76
N TYR A 31 6.26 1.99 11.42
CA TYR A 31 5.81 3.33 11.79
C TYR A 31 5.88 4.29 10.59
N MET A 32 6.67 5.36 10.71
CA MET A 32 6.84 6.41 9.71
C MET A 32 7.83 6.07 8.60
N LEU A 33 8.65 5.03 8.79
CA LEU A 33 9.66 4.64 7.82
C LEU A 33 8.99 3.87 6.68
N PHE A 34 9.18 4.33 5.45
CA PHE A 34 8.61 3.72 4.25
C PHE A 34 9.72 3.38 3.26
N GLU A 35 9.69 2.14 2.77
CA GLU A 35 10.60 1.66 1.73
C GLU A 35 9.79 0.92 0.67
N GLY A 36 10.09 1.15 -0.61
CA GLY A 36 9.44 0.45 -1.70
C GLY A 36 10.27 0.45 -2.96
N ARG A 37 10.05 -0.55 -3.81
CA ARG A 37 10.80 -0.76 -5.05
C ARG A 37 9.98 -1.52 -6.08
N PHE A 38 10.30 -1.31 -7.35
CA PHE A 38 9.77 -2.13 -8.44
C PHE A 38 10.49 -3.47 -8.49
N GLU A 39 9.69 -4.54 -8.53
CA GLU A 39 10.15 -5.92 -8.53
C GLU A 39 9.78 -6.60 -9.84
N HIS A 40 9.53 -7.91 -9.83
CA HIS A 40 9.26 -8.66 -11.04
C HIS A 40 7.93 -8.23 -11.68
N PRO A 41 7.78 -8.41 -13.01
CA PRO A 41 6.52 -8.22 -13.72
C PRO A 41 5.35 -9.00 -13.11
N TRP A 42 4.12 -8.57 -13.42
CA TRP A 42 2.90 -9.27 -12.99
C TRP A 42 2.75 -10.69 -13.57
N GLY A 43 3.36 -10.97 -14.72
CA GLY A 43 3.24 -12.27 -15.38
C GLY A 43 1.79 -12.57 -15.79
N ASN A 44 1.31 -13.78 -15.51
CA ASN A 44 -0.06 -14.22 -15.81
C ASN A 44 -1.05 -13.97 -14.64
N ILE A 45 -0.65 -13.20 -13.64
CA ILE A 45 -1.47 -12.93 -12.44
C ILE A 45 -2.24 -11.63 -12.68
N PHE A 46 -3.46 -11.51 -12.15
CA PHE A 46 -4.22 -10.26 -12.19
C PHE A 46 -3.45 -9.13 -11.48
N ASN A 47 -3.41 -7.97 -12.13
CA ASN A 47 -2.78 -6.78 -11.58
C ASN A 47 -3.68 -6.17 -10.51
N GLU A 48 -3.56 -6.66 -9.28
CA GLU A 48 -4.38 -6.24 -8.15
C GLU A 48 -3.57 -5.43 -7.11
N ASN A 49 -4.21 -4.48 -6.46
CA ASN A 49 -3.61 -3.79 -5.32
C ASN A 49 -3.92 -4.60 -4.04
N LYS A 50 -2.88 -5.02 -3.32
CA LYS A 50 -3.01 -5.72 -2.03
C LYS A 50 -2.19 -5.02 -0.97
N MET A 51 -2.81 -4.69 0.15
CA MET A 51 -2.17 -4.02 1.27
C MET A 51 -2.64 -4.62 2.59
N VAL A 52 -1.75 -4.62 3.58
CA VAL A 52 -2.04 -4.95 4.98
C VAL A 52 -1.54 -3.84 5.87
N PHE A 53 -2.37 -3.43 6.82
CA PHE A 53 -2.04 -2.48 7.87
C PHE A 53 -2.16 -3.18 9.22
N ILE A 54 -1.16 -3.00 10.08
CA ILE A 54 -1.09 -3.58 11.42
C ILE A 54 -0.90 -2.42 12.39
N GLY A 55 -1.76 -2.33 13.39
CA GLY A 55 -1.83 -1.18 14.27
C GLY A 55 -2.92 -1.32 15.32
N ARG A 56 -3.18 -0.23 16.04
CA ARG A 56 -4.26 -0.12 17.04
C ARG A 56 -5.27 0.95 16.62
N ASN A 57 -6.52 0.83 17.06
CA ASN A 57 -7.57 1.83 16.80
C ASN A 57 -7.69 2.25 15.32
N LEU A 58 -7.40 1.34 14.40
CA LEU A 58 -7.38 1.63 12.97
C LEU A 58 -8.81 1.85 12.47
N ASP A 59 -9.06 3.01 11.86
CA ASP A 59 -10.30 3.27 11.14
C ASP A 59 -10.22 2.65 9.74
N LYS A 60 -10.79 1.46 9.61
CA LYS A 60 -10.83 0.72 8.35
C LYS A 60 -11.44 1.54 7.22
N ALA A 61 -12.54 2.24 7.46
CA ALA A 61 -13.23 2.98 6.42
C ALA A 61 -12.39 4.16 5.93
N ASN A 62 -11.71 4.85 6.85
CA ASN A 62 -10.79 5.93 6.50
C ASN A 62 -9.56 5.41 5.73
N LEU A 63 -8.97 4.29 6.15
CA LEU A 63 -7.86 3.63 5.46
C LEU A 63 -8.25 3.22 4.03
N GLU A 64 -9.40 2.56 3.87
CA GLU A 64 -9.93 2.14 2.56
C GLU A 64 -10.19 3.35 1.66
N LYS A 65 -10.84 4.41 2.18
CA LYS A 65 -11.10 5.64 1.43
C LYS A 65 -9.80 6.33 1.01
N GLY A 66 -8.81 6.40 1.90
CA GLY A 66 -7.50 6.96 1.63
C GLY A 66 -6.79 6.22 0.49
N VAL A 67 -6.80 4.89 0.51
CA VAL A 67 -6.29 4.06 -0.57
C VAL A 67 -7.05 4.28 -1.87
N GLN A 68 -8.38 4.22 -1.84
CA GLN A 68 -9.23 4.36 -3.03
C GLN A 68 -9.07 5.72 -3.71
N SER A 69 -8.78 6.78 -2.93
CA SER A 69 -8.52 8.11 -3.49
C SER A 69 -7.28 8.20 -4.41
N CYS A 70 -6.39 7.19 -4.35
CA CYS A 70 -5.22 7.09 -5.21
C CYS A 70 -5.42 6.17 -6.43
N VAL A 71 -6.57 5.50 -6.55
CA VAL A 71 -6.86 4.58 -7.66
C VAL A 71 -7.34 5.39 -8.85
N GLU A 72 -6.69 5.18 -10.00
CA GLU A 72 -7.14 5.77 -11.26
C GLU A 72 -8.28 4.93 -11.87
N PRO A 73 -9.18 5.56 -12.66
CA PRO A 73 -10.26 4.88 -13.37
C PRO A 73 -9.78 3.77 -14.32
#